data_AF-A0A537VKT4-F1
#
_entry.id   AF-A0A537VKT4-F1
#
_cell.length_a   1.000
_cell.length_b   1.000
_cell.length_c   1.000
_cell.angle_alpha   90.00
_cell.angle_beta   90.00
_cell.angle_gamma   90.00
#
_symmetry.space_group_name_H-M   'P 1'
#
loop_
_entity.id
_entity.type
_entity.pdbx_description
1 polymer ?
#
loop_
_entity_poly.entity_id
_entity_poly.type
_entity_poly.pdbx_seq_one_letter_code
_entity_poly.pdbx_strand_id
1 'polypeptide(L)'
;MEDRQPTGLLLEMLNGDDRAEVEDWQREVAIPKAMTSGWFAAATAFKNLRPDESRFPQKIDPFSHLTVYEIDRHDVAWTCTEGLPEQEGGVRVVDRLLYRRYPRPSQGRVSGKPTLGLFLILISPTERGRAQELRDWADFTHIHGIVAASPDGFTTITPYENVAGDDPMFLHLYELDTNDPVGAVDAMPTAVMKRWGFDFTDDAFQRWAISDALDIWYVNVFGRVAP
;
A
#
# COMPACT_ATOMS: atom_id res chain seq x y z
N MET A 1 -2.11 7.97 -12.44
CA MET A 1 -0.74 7.45 -12.34
C MET A 1 -0.97 5.99 -12.10
N GLU A 2 -1.00 5.24 -13.18
CA GLU A 2 -1.33 3.82 -13.16
C GLU A 2 -0.24 3.14 -13.95
N ASP A 3 0.13 1.94 -13.52
CA ASP A 3 1.41 1.32 -13.85
C ASP A 3 2.57 2.08 -13.20
N ARG A 4 2.67 1.96 -11.88
CA ARG A 4 3.86 2.39 -11.15
C ARG A 4 5.10 1.68 -11.74
N GLN A 5 5.79 2.39 -12.62
CA GLN A 5 7.14 2.09 -13.05
C GLN A 5 8.24 2.40 -12.02
N PRO A 6 8.07 3.21 -10.94
CA PRO A 6 9.18 3.49 -10.04
C PRO A 6 9.75 2.20 -9.46
N THR A 7 11.07 2.19 -9.42
CA THR A 7 11.90 1.12 -8.90
C THR A 7 11.81 1.00 -7.38
N GLY A 8 11.35 2.04 -6.67
CA GLY A 8 11.14 2.00 -5.24
C GLY A 8 10.10 2.99 -4.72
N LEU A 9 9.69 2.78 -3.47
CA LEU A 9 8.76 3.61 -2.73
C LEU A 9 9.30 3.87 -1.33
N LEU A 10 9.21 5.11 -0.87
CA LEU A 10 9.28 5.43 0.55
C LEU A 10 7.86 5.71 1.05
N LEU A 11 7.42 4.93 2.03
CA LEU A 11 6.19 5.16 2.77
C LEU A 11 6.53 5.96 4.02
N GLU A 12 5.90 7.11 4.21
CA GLU A 12 6.02 7.90 5.43
C GLU A 12 4.68 7.95 6.14
N MET A 13 4.65 7.43 7.37
CA MET A 13 3.46 7.31 8.21
C MET A 13 3.42 8.47 9.19
N LEU A 14 2.27 9.15 9.27
CA LEU A 14 2.16 10.43 9.96
C LEU A 14 1.01 10.42 10.96
N ASN A 15 1.24 11.08 12.09
CA ASN A 15 0.22 11.41 13.07
C ASN A 15 0.31 12.88 13.46
N GLY A 16 -0.82 13.44 13.86
CA GLY A 16 -0.91 14.79 14.41
C GLY A 16 -2.22 14.96 15.17
N ASP A 17 -2.28 16.00 15.99
CA ASP A 17 -3.45 16.28 16.84
C ASP A 17 -4.66 16.73 16.01
N ASP A 18 -4.43 17.42 14.90
CA ASP A 18 -5.43 17.78 13.90
C ASP A 18 -5.06 17.18 12.53
N ARG A 19 -6.04 16.55 11.87
CA ARG A 19 -5.85 15.99 10.54
C ARG A 19 -5.59 17.04 9.47
N ALA A 20 -6.25 18.21 9.57
CA ALA A 20 -6.03 19.29 8.62
C ALA A 20 -4.59 19.81 8.71
N GLU A 21 -4.04 19.92 9.93
CA GLU A 21 -2.64 20.28 10.16
C GLU A 21 -1.68 19.27 9.52
N VAL A 22 -1.96 17.97 9.60
CA VAL A 22 -1.14 16.95 8.91
C VAL A 22 -1.22 17.10 7.39
N GLU A 23 -2.40 17.34 6.82
CA GLU A 23 -2.57 17.55 5.38
C GLU A 23 -1.81 18.81 4.89
N ASP A 24 -1.88 19.91 5.65
CA ASP A 24 -1.12 21.14 5.37
C ASP A 24 0.38 20.90 5.48
N TRP A 25 0.84 20.22 6.54
CA TRP A 25 2.26 19.89 6.71
C TRP A 25 2.81 19.01 5.58
N GLN A 26 2.05 18.02 5.12
CA GLN A 26 2.44 17.19 3.98
C GLN A 26 2.65 18.05 2.72
N ARG A 27 1.72 18.96 2.44
CA ARG A 27 1.71 19.82 1.24
C ARG A 27 2.76 20.92 1.28
N GLU A 28 2.94 21.57 2.42
CA GLU A 28 3.75 22.79 2.53
C GLU A 28 5.19 22.50 2.99
N VAL A 29 5.42 21.40 3.71
CA VAL A 29 6.72 21.09 4.32
C VAL A 29 7.30 19.80 3.76
N ALA A 30 6.65 18.67 4.00
CA ALA A 30 7.25 17.36 3.78
C ALA A 30 7.49 17.05 2.30
N ILE A 31 6.47 17.24 1.46
CA ILE A 31 6.58 16.98 0.02
C ILE A 31 7.57 17.96 -0.64
N PRO A 32 7.46 19.30 -0.48
CA PRO A 32 8.42 20.21 -1.07
C PRO A 32 9.87 19.90 -0.68
N LYS A 33 10.13 19.61 0.59
CA LYS A 33 11.47 19.28 1.07
C LYS A 33 11.99 17.95 0.53
N ALA A 34 11.13 16.95 0.39
CA ALA A 34 11.51 15.69 -0.26
C ALA A 34 11.86 15.91 -1.73
N MET A 35 11.03 16.66 -2.47
CA MET A 35 11.24 16.89 -3.91
C MET A 35 12.53 17.67 -4.22
N THR A 36 13.07 18.48 -3.30
CA THR A 36 14.36 19.16 -3.50
C THR A 36 15.59 18.27 -3.29
N SER A 37 15.43 17.08 -2.70
CA SER A 37 16.54 16.15 -2.47
C SER A 37 17.08 15.50 -3.75
N GLY A 38 16.29 15.49 -4.83
CA GLY A 38 16.61 14.79 -6.08
C GLY A 38 16.47 13.26 -6.01
N TRP A 39 15.97 12.70 -4.90
CA TRP A 39 15.70 11.27 -4.78
C TRP A 39 14.36 10.83 -5.37
N PHE A 40 13.36 11.71 -5.28
CA PHE A 40 11.98 11.35 -5.57
C PHE A 40 11.51 11.96 -6.89
N ALA A 41 10.88 11.13 -7.73
CA ALA A 41 10.27 11.54 -8.99
C ALA A 41 8.87 12.13 -8.76
N ALA A 42 8.16 11.66 -7.74
CA ALA A 42 6.85 12.14 -7.35
C ALA A 42 6.60 11.90 -5.86
N ALA A 43 5.62 12.62 -5.31
CA ALA A 43 5.09 12.35 -3.98
C ALA A 43 3.57 12.56 -3.99
N THR A 44 2.84 11.71 -3.27
CA THR A 44 1.38 11.85 -3.11
C THR A 44 0.98 11.64 -1.67
N ALA A 45 0.20 12.58 -1.13
CA ALA A 45 -0.38 12.52 0.20
C ALA A 45 -1.73 11.80 0.20
N PHE A 46 -1.96 10.98 1.22
CA PHE A 46 -3.20 10.26 1.45
C PHE A 46 -3.60 10.33 2.92
N LYS A 47 -4.90 10.27 3.17
CA LYS A 47 -5.51 10.23 4.49
C LYS A 47 -6.13 8.87 4.76
N ASN A 48 -5.96 8.37 5.98
CA ASN A 48 -6.53 7.10 6.40
C ASN A 48 -8.07 7.21 6.46
N LEU A 49 -8.77 6.32 5.75
CA LEU A 49 -10.23 6.29 5.71
C LEU A 49 -10.84 5.33 6.74
N ARG A 50 -10.01 4.51 7.40
CA ARG A 50 -10.41 3.58 8.47
C ARG A 50 -9.39 3.59 9.62
N PRO A 51 -9.36 4.68 10.42
CA PRO A 51 -8.44 4.77 11.56
C PRO A 51 -8.67 3.65 12.60
N ASP A 52 -9.90 3.14 12.70
CA ASP A 52 -10.29 2.09 13.65
C ASP A 52 -10.43 0.71 13.00
N GLU A 53 -9.69 0.44 11.90
CA GLU A 53 -9.71 -0.85 11.22
C GLU A 53 -9.32 -1.99 12.18
N SER A 54 -10.24 -2.93 12.37
CA SER A 54 -10.13 -4.03 13.33
C SER A 54 -10.51 -5.38 12.74
N ARG A 55 -10.86 -5.44 11.45
CA ARG A 55 -11.20 -6.71 10.77
C ARG A 55 -9.99 -7.61 10.55
N PHE A 56 -8.79 -7.04 10.60
CA PHE A 56 -7.52 -7.75 10.45
C PHE A 56 -6.65 -7.53 11.69
N PRO A 57 -5.86 -8.52 12.13
CA PRO A 57 -4.84 -8.30 13.13
C PRO A 57 -3.81 -7.28 12.58
N GLN A 58 -3.55 -6.23 13.36
CA GLN A 58 -2.59 -5.17 13.04
C GLN A 58 -1.41 -5.28 14.01
N LYS A 59 -0.18 -5.14 13.51
CA LYS A 59 1.05 -5.09 14.31
C LYS A 59 1.71 -3.72 14.29
N ILE A 60 1.33 -2.89 13.33
CA ILE A 60 1.71 -1.48 13.24
C ILE A 60 0.57 -0.67 13.83
N ASP A 61 0.91 0.26 14.73
CA ASP A 61 -0.07 1.16 15.32
C ASP A 61 -0.76 2.01 14.23
N PRO A 62 -2.07 2.29 14.37
CA PRO A 62 -2.77 3.13 13.42
C PRO A 62 -2.13 4.52 13.28
N PHE A 63 -2.11 5.01 12.04
CA PHE A 63 -1.65 6.36 11.72
C PHE A 63 -2.66 7.09 10.83
N SER A 64 -2.70 8.41 10.92
CA SER A 64 -3.76 9.21 10.31
C SER A 64 -3.52 9.53 8.83
N HIS A 65 -2.26 9.65 8.39
CA HIS A 65 -1.89 9.99 7.02
C HIS A 65 -0.68 9.22 6.51
N LEU A 66 -0.64 9.04 5.20
CA LEU A 66 0.44 8.39 4.46
C LEU A 66 0.96 9.36 3.41
N THR A 67 2.27 9.56 3.34
CA THR A 67 2.90 10.07 2.12
C THR A 67 3.57 8.92 1.40
N VAL A 68 3.28 8.77 0.10
CA VAL A 68 4.00 7.84 -0.78
C VAL A 68 4.93 8.66 -1.65
N TYR A 69 6.23 8.45 -1.48
CA TYR A 69 7.26 9.03 -2.35
C TYR A 69 7.76 7.97 -3.34
N GLU A 70 7.83 8.35 -4.60
CA GLU A 70 8.21 7.47 -5.70
C GLU A 70 9.66 7.69 -6.10
N ILE A 71 10.43 6.61 -6.13
CA ILE A 71 11.85 6.62 -6.47
C ILE A 71 12.00 5.97 -7.84
N ASP A 72 12.44 6.74 -8.84
CA ASP A 72 12.69 6.25 -10.20
C ASP A 72 14.20 6.08 -10.43
N ARG A 73 14.82 5.21 -9.62
CA ARG A 73 16.26 4.96 -9.60
C ARG A 73 16.59 3.53 -9.17
N HIS A 74 17.52 2.86 -9.83
CA HIS A 74 17.88 1.49 -9.46
C HIS A 74 18.62 1.37 -8.12
N ASP A 75 19.21 2.45 -7.63
CA ASP A 75 19.97 2.54 -6.38
C ASP A 75 19.12 2.92 -5.18
N VAL A 76 17.94 2.29 -5.02
CA VAL A 76 17.04 2.54 -3.87
C VAL A 76 17.78 2.30 -2.57
N ALA A 77 17.96 3.34 -1.76
CA ALA A 77 18.77 3.31 -0.55
C ALA A 77 18.21 4.27 0.51
N TRP A 78 18.44 3.94 1.78
CA TRP A 78 17.99 4.73 2.94
C TRP A 78 18.54 6.16 2.99
N THR A 79 19.64 6.44 2.28
CA THR A 79 20.12 7.81 2.10
C THR A 79 19.07 8.75 1.48
N CYS A 80 18.00 8.21 0.87
CA CYS A 80 16.87 9.02 0.41
C CYS A 80 16.08 9.72 1.53
N THR A 81 16.24 9.29 2.80
CA THR A 81 15.57 9.93 3.93
C THR A 81 16.39 11.04 4.58
N GLU A 82 17.64 11.25 4.16
CA GLU A 82 18.51 12.26 4.74
C GLU A 82 17.93 13.67 4.55
N GLY A 83 17.79 14.41 5.65
CA GLY A 83 17.26 15.77 5.66
C GLY A 83 15.74 15.88 5.57
N LEU A 84 15.00 14.77 5.43
CA LEU A 84 13.55 14.79 5.53
C LEU A 84 13.11 15.21 6.94
N PRO A 85 12.00 15.97 7.07
CA PRO A 85 11.56 16.47 8.37
C PRO A 85 11.02 15.30 9.22
N GLU A 86 11.34 15.25 10.51
CA GLU A 86 10.85 14.18 11.41
C GLU A 86 9.64 14.64 12.24
N GLN A 87 9.60 15.92 12.57
CA GLN A 87 8.53 16.55 13.31
C GLN A 87 8.58 18.06 13.07
N GLU A 88 7.41 18.69 12.91
CA GLU A 88 7.26 20.14 12.95
C GLU A 88 5.80 20.47 13.32
N GLY A 89 5.60 21.41 14.24
CA GLY A 89 4.27 21.65 14.80
C GLY A 89 3.73 20.45 15.59
N GLY A 90 2.40 20.28 15.58
CA GLY A 90 1.71 19.13 16.17
C GLY A 90 1.81 17.85 15.34
N VAL A 91 2.53 17.86 14.22
CA VAL A 91 2.67 16.75 13.27
C VAL A 91 4.00 16.02 13.47
N ARG A 92 3.94 14.68 13.57
CA ARG A 92 5.11 13.80 13.69
C ARG A 92 5.11 12.68 12.67
N VAL A 93 6.30 12.34 12.19
CA VAL A 93 6.55 11.07 11.48
C VAL A 93 6.58 9.95 12.51
N VAL A 94 5.68 8.98 12.33
CA VAL A 94 5.59 7.79 13.19
C VAL A 94 6.62 6.77 12.74
N ASP A 95 6.71 6.55 11.43
CA ASP A 95 7.64 5.60 10.84
C ASP A 95 7.88 5.90 9.35
N ARG A 96 8.96 5.33 8.82
CA ARG A 96 9.28 5.30 7.40
C ARG A 96 9.62 3.88 6.99
N LEU A 97 9.03 3.41 5.88
CA LEU A 97 9.37 2.11 5.30
C LEU A 97 9.82 2.28 3.85
N LEU A 98 11.00 1.76 3.54
CA LEU A 98 11.59 1.82 2.21
C LEU A 98 11.44 0.48 1.49
N TYR A 99 10.86 0.54 0.30
CA TYR A 99 10.53 -0.60 -0.52
C TYR A 99 11.15 -0.48 -1.91
N ARG A 100 11.59 -1.59 -2.48
CA ARG A 100 11.97 -1.70 -3.89
C ARG A 100 11.00 -2.60 -4.62
N ARG A 101 10.80 -2.34 -5.91
CA ARG A 101 9.87 -3.10 -6.73
C ARG A 101 10.30 -4.56 -6.76
N TYR A 102 9.38 -5.46 -6.46
CA TYR A 102 9.64 -6.89 -6.55
C TYR A 102 9.80 -7.28 -8.04
N PRO A 103 10.64 -8.26 -8.42
CA PRO A 103 10.86 -8.65 -9.82
C PRO A 103 9.68 -9.46 -10.41
N ARG A 104 8.47 -8.95 -10.23
CA ARG A 104 7.20 -9.44 -10.80
C ARG A 104 6.44 -8.26 -11.37
N PRO A 105 5.73 -8.43 -12.50
CA PRO A 105 4.93 -7.36 -13.06
C PRO A 105 3.78 -7.00 -12.11
N SER A 106 3.39 -5.73 -12.15
CA SER A 106 2.12 -5.29 -11.57
C SER A 106 0.97 -6.04 -12.27
N GLN A 107 -0.08 -6.37 -11.52
CA GLN A 107 -1.24 -7.09 -12.06
C GLN A 107 -2.48 -6.18 -12.00
N GLY A 108 -3.31 -6.19 -13.05
CA GLY A 108 -4.51 -5.36 -13.13
C GLY A 108 -4.73 -4.74 -14.51
N ARG A 109 -5.32 -3.55 -14.54
CA ARG A 109 -5.59 -2.75 -15.74
C ARG A 109 -5.19 -1.29 -15.52
N VAL A 110 -4.77 -0.64 -16.59
CA VAL A 110 -4.64 0.82 -16.65
C VAL A 110 -6.01 1.39 -17.03
N SER A 111 -6.59 2.26 -16.22
CA SER A 111 -7.85 2.96 -16.47
C SER A 111 -7.70 4.31 -17.19
N GLY A 112 -6.49 4.88 -17.21
CA GLY A 112 -6.19 6.25 -17.65
C GLY A 112 -6.54 7.34 -16.63
N LYS A 113 -7.10 6.98 -15.48
CA LYS A 113 -7.54 7.94 -14.45
C LYS A 113 -6.48 8.13 -13.35
N PRO A 114 -6.55 9.23 -12.58
CA PRO A 114 -5.70 9.36 -11.40
C PRO A 114 -6.06 8.31 -10.34
N THR A 115 -5.04 7.84 -9.61
CA THR A 115 -5.23 7.10 -8.36
C THR A 115 -5.83 8.05 -7.33
N LEU A 116 -7.02 7.71 -6.86
CA LEU A 116 -7.81 8.46 -5.88
C LEU A 116 -7.82 7.78 -4.51
N GLY A 117 -7.57 6.47 -4.47
CA GLY A 117 -7.40 5.72 -3.23
C GLY A 117 -6.31 4.67 -3.32
N LEU A 118 -5.86 4.23 -2.16
CA LEU A 118 -4.95 3.11 -2.00
C LEU A 118 -5.59 2.08 -1.08
N PHE A 119 -5.39 0.81 -1.40
CA PHE A 119 -5.52 -0.26 -0.42
C PHE A 119 -4.12 -0.82 -0.14
N LEU A 120 -3.64 -0.56 1.06
CA LEU A 120 -2.27 -0.83 1.47
C LEU A 120 -2.24 -2.04 2.39
N ILE A 121 -1.46 -3.03 1.99
CA ILE A 121 -1.29 -4.29 2.73
C ILE A 121 0.20 -4.53 2.95
N LEU A 122 0.62 -4.60 4.20
CA LEU A 122 1.97 -4.96 4.63
C LEU A 122 1.94 -6.36 5.24
N ILE A 123 2.75 -7.25 4.71
CA ILE A 123 2.76 -8.67 5.09
C ILE A 123 4.19 -9.20 5.19
N SER A 124 4.33 -10.21 6.01
CA SER A 124 5.53 -11.05 6.09
C SER A 124 5.14 -12.51 5.99
N PRO A 125 6.09 -13.40 5.65
CA PRO A 125 5.87 -14.80 5.87
C PRO A 125 5.86 -15.11 7.37
N THR A 126 5.04 -16.07 7.81
CA THR A 126 5.03 -16.56 9.21
C THR A 126 6.42 -17.05 9.67
N GLU A 127 7.22 -17.51 8.72
CA GLU A 127 8.63 -17.84 8.89
C GLU A 127 9.43 -17.34 7.67
N ARG A 128 10.62 -16.76 7.87
CA ARG A 128 11.43 -16.21 6.76
C ARG A 128 11.67 -17.20 5.61
N GLY A 129 11.81 -18.50 5.89
CA GLY A 129 12.00 -19.55 4.88
C GLY A 129 10.81 -19.75 3.94
N ARG A 130 9.61 -19.27 4.31
CA ARG A 130 8.36 -19.38 3.54
C ARG A 130 8.06 -18.16 2.68
N ALA A 131 9.02 -17.23 2.55
CA ALA A 131 8.85 -16.02 1.74
C ALA A 131 8.40 -16.33 0.30
N GLN A 132 9.04 -17.31 -0.36
CA GLN A 132 8.68 -17.69 -1.72
C GLN A 132 7.28 -18.32 -1.79
N GLU A 133 6.92 -19.17 -0.84
CA GLU A 133 5.58 -19.77 -0.76
C GLU A 133 4.50 -18.70 -0.62
N LEU A 134 4.72 -17.72 0.26
CA LEU A 134 3.82 -16.58 0.42
C LEU A 134 3.70 -15.78 -0.88
N ARG A 135 4.82 -15.54 -1.57
CA ARG A 135 4.82 -14.84 -2.86
C ARG A 135 4.07 -15.59 -3.94
N ASP A 136 4.29 -16.89 -4.06
CA ASP A 136 3.62 -17.72 -5.06
C ASP A 136 2.11 -17.78 -4.82
N TRP A 137 1.69 -17.93 -3.55
CA TRP A 137 0.28 -17.81 -3.19
C TRP A 137 -0.29 -16.43 -3.55
N ALA A 138 0.39 -15.35 -3.14
CA ALA A 138 -0.06 -14.00 -3.41
C ALA A 138 -0.21 -13.75 -4.92
N ASP A 139 0.81 -14.07 -5.70
CA ASP A 139 0.89 -13.74 -7.12
C ASP A 139 -0.02 -14.61 -7.99
N PHE A 140 -0.08 -15.92 -7.72
CA PHE A 140 -0.76 -16.88 -8.60
C PHE A 140 -2.13 -17.31 -8.11
N THR A 141 -2.47 -17.06 -6.84
CA THR A 141 -3.77 -17.40 -6.26
C THR A 141 -4.54 -16.14 -5.87
N HIS A 142 -4.04 -15.39 -4.89
CA HIS A 142 -4.80 -14.31 -4.26
C HIS A 142 -5.03 -13.12 -5.23
N ILE A 143 -3.95 -12.45 -5.64
CA ILE A 143 -3.96 -11.28 -6.53
C ILE A 143 -4.55 -11.65 -7.89
N HIS A 144 -4.18 -12.81 -8.43
CA HIS A 144 -4.73 -13.30 -9.70
C HIS A 144 -6.26 -13.37 -9.66
N GLY A 145 -6.83 -13.90 -8.57
CA GLY A 145 -8.28 -13.98 -8.38
C GLY A 145 -8.95 -12.61 -8.35
N ILE A 146 -8.35 -11.62 -7.67
CA ILE A 146 -8.84 -10.23 -7.61
C ILE A 146 -8.82 -9.61 -9.01
N VAL A 147 -7.69 -9.70 -9.71
CA VAL A 147 -7.54 -9.12 -11.05
C VAL A 147 -8.52 -9.77 -12.04
N ALA A 148 -8.70 -11.09 -11.96
CA ALA A 148 -9.66 -11.81 -12.81
C ALA A 148 -11.13 -11.45 -12.50
N ALA A 149 -11.43 -11.03 -11.27
CA ALA A 149 -12.75 -10.53 -10.88
C ALA A 149 -12.96 -9.06 -11.28
N SER A 150 -11.87 -8.30 -11.42
CA SER A 150 -11.84 -6.87 -11.78
C SER A 150 -12.91 -6.04 -11.04
N PRO A 151 -12.86 -5.95 -9.70
CA PRO A 151 -13.82 -5.16 -8.91
C PRO A 151 -13.95 -3.72 -9.42
N ASP A 152 -15.13 -3.14 -9.33
CA ASP A 152 -15.33 -1.75 -9.72
C ASP A 152 -14.46 -0.81 -8.87
N GLY A 153 -13.80 0.15 -9.52
CA GLY A 153 -12.87 1.08 -8.87
C GLY A 153 -11.45 0.52 -8.64
N PHE A 154 -11.23 -0.78 -8.85
CA PHE A 154 -9.90 -1.39 -8.82
C PHE A 154 -9.13 -1.17 -10.13
N THR A 155 -7.83 -0.86 -10.03
CA THR A 155 -6.95 -0.66 -11.19
C THR A 155 -5.79 -1.64 -11.18
N THR A 156 -4.78 -1.45 -10.31
CA THR A 156 -3.55 -2.24 -10.31
C THR A 156 -3.14 -2.67 -8.90
N ILE A 157 -2.37 -3.76 -8.82
CA ILE A 157 -1.66 -4.21 -7.61
C ILE A 157 -0.19 -4.31 -7.98
N THR A 158 0.65 -3.58 -7.25
CA THR A 158 2.10 -3.66 -7.42
C THR A 158 2.73 -4.23 -6.15
N PRO A 159 3.45 -5.37 -6.24
CA PRO A 159 4.20 -5.89 -5.13
C PRO A 159 5.58 -5.22 -5.01
N TYR A 160 5.96 -4.92 -3.79
CA TYR A 160 7.29 -4.44 -3.42
C TYR A 160 7.87 -5.30 -2.30
N GLU A 161 9.19 -5.27 -2.16
CA GLU A 161 9.92 -5.89 -1.06
C GLU A 161 10.70 -4.85 -0.26
N ASN A 162 10.76 -5.06 1.05
CA ASN A 162 11.43 -4.17 1.99
C ASN A 162 12.94 -4.16 1.73
N VAL A 163 13.51 -2.97 1.57
CA VAL A 163 14.94 -2.80 1.26
C VAL A 163 15.85 -3.29 2.40
N ALA A 164 15.40 -3.19 3.65
CA ALA A 164 16.15 -3.71 4.79
C ALA A 164 16.15 -5.25 4.86
N GLY A 165 15.22 -5.91 4.15
CA GLY A 165 15.00 -7.35 4.24
C GLY A 165 14.32 -7.80 5.55
N ASP A 166 13.86 -6.84 6.37
CA ASP A 166 13.14 -7.05 7.62
C ASP A 166 11.62 -7.02 7.44
N ASP A 167 10.90 -7.23 8.54
CA ASP A 167 9.44 -7.18 8.56
C ASP A 167 8.91 -5.73 8.62
N PRO A 168 7.75 -5.42 8.00
CA PRO A 168 7.05 -6.26 7.04
C PRO A 168 7.85 -6.42 5.74
N MET A 169 7.95 -7.66 5.26
CA MET A 169 8.83 -8.04 4.15
C MET A 169 8.28 -7.58 2.80
N PHE A 170 6.97 -7.62 2.62
CA PHE A 170 6.31 -7.26 1.37
C PHE A 170 5.23 -6.21 1.57
N LEU A 171 5.17 -5.30 0.60
CA LEU A 171 4.08 -4.36 0.41
C LEU A 171 3.28 -4.81 -0.81
N HIS A 172 1.97 -5.00 -0.67
CA HIS A 172 1.05 -5.04 -1.80
C HIS A 172 0.31 -3.71 -1.83
N LEU A 173 0.58 -2.93 -2.88
CA LEU A 173 -0.01 -1.61 -3.04
C LEU A 173 -1.07 -1.66 -4.13
N TYR A 174 -2.32 -1.59 -3.72
CA TYR A 174 -3.48 -1.57 -4.60
C TYR A 174 -3.81 -0.12 -4.92
N GLU A 175 -4.06 0.15 -6.18
CA GLU A 175 -4.49 1.47 -6.67
C GLU A 175 -5.97 1.44 -7.05
N LEU A 176 -6.66 2.53 -6.71
CA LEU A 176 -8.10 2.66 -6.89
C LEU A 176 -8.44 3.99 -7.60
N ASP A 177 -9.25 3.94 -8.67
CA ASP A 177 -9.67 5.11 -9.48
C ASP A 177 -11.08 5.63 -9.10
N THR A 178 -11.46 5.48 -7.83
CA THR A 178 -12.81 5.78 -7.34
C THR A 178 -12.80 6.81 -6.19
N ASN A 179 -13.89 7.58 -6.10
CA ASN A 179 -14.17 8.48 -4.97
C ASN A 179 -14.66 7.73 -3.72
N ASP A 180 -14.96 6.44 -3.83
CA ASP A 180 -15.28 5.56 -2.70
C ASP A 180 -14.30 4.37 -2.62
N PRO A 181 -13.04 4.62 -2.18
CA PRO A 181 -12.05 3.54 -2.03
C PRO A 181 -12.48 2.45 -1.06
N VAL A 182 -13.20 2.84 0.00
CA VAL A 182 -13.69 1.98 1.08
C VAL A 182 -14.71 0.97 0.53
N GLY A 183 -15.72 1.44 -0.19
CA GLY A 183 -16.72 0.59 -0.82
C GLY A 183 -16.12 -0.34 -1.88
N ALA A 184 -15.16 0.14 -2.67
CA ALA A 184 -14.47 -0.69 -3.66
C ALA A 184 -13.70 -1.85 -3.01
N VAL A 185 -12.99 -1.62 -1.90
CA VAL A 185 -12.26 -2.66 -1.16
C VAL A 185 -13.22 -3.67 -0.53
N ASP A 186 -14.29 -3.22 0.11
CA ASP A 186 -15.26 -4.12 0.75
C ASP A 186 -16.00 -5.02 -0.25
N ALA A 187 -16.16 -4.55 -1.50
CA ALA A 187 -16.79 -5.33 -2.55
C ALA A 187 -15.88 -6.42 -3.14
N MET A 188 -14.55 -6.35 -2.92
CA MET A 188 -13.59 -7.26 -3.59
C MET A 188 -13.85 -8.75 -3.30
N PRO A 189 -14.03 -9.21 -2.04
CA PRO A 189 -14.27 -10.63 -1.78
C PRO A 189 -15.52 -11.14 -2.50
N THR A 190 -16.61 -10.36 -2.49
CA THR A 190 -17.86 -10.67 -3.17
C THR A 190 -17.68 -10.74 -4.69
N ALA A 191 -16.90 -9.84 -5.28
CA ALA A 191 -16.60 -9.86 -6.70
C ALA A 191 -15.82 -11.14 -7.09
N VAL A 192 -14.85 -11.55 -6.28
CA VAL A 192 -14.09 -12.79 -6.50
C VAL A 192 -15.00 -14.02 -6.39
N MET A 193 -15.79 -14.12 -5.32
CA MET A 193 -16.74 -15.22 -5.17
C MET A 193 -17.68 -15.32 -6.37
N LYS A 194 -18.26 -14.20 -6.80
CA LYS A 194 -19.15 -14.15 -7.97
C LYS A 194 -18.44 -14.59 -9.24
N ARG A 195 -17.18 -14.20 -9.44
CA ARG A 195 -16.39 -14.55 -10.63
C ARG A 195 -16.17 -16.06 -10.74
N TRP A 196 -15.92 -16.72 -9.61
CA TRP A 196 -15.53 -18.13 -9.57
C TRP A 196 -16.65 -19.09 -9.12
N GLY A 197 -17.81 -18.55 -8.76
CA GLY A 197 -18.95 -19.33 -8.28
C GLY A 197 -18.74 -19.91 -6.88
N PHE A 198 -17.99 -19.20 -6.02
CA PHE A 198 -17.76 -19.60 -4.63
C PHE A 198 -18.81 -19.01 -3.67
N ASP A 199 -18.91 -19.62 -2.50
CA ASP A 199 -19.44 -19.03 -1.27
C ASP A 199 -18.30 -18.83 -0.24
N PHE A 200 -18.54 -18.00 0.78
CA PHE A 200 -17.59 -17.72 1.86
C PHE A 200 -17.19 -18.97 2.64
N THR A 201 -18.04 -20.00 2.67
CA THR A 201 -17.78 -21.26 3.37
C THR A 201 -16.99 -22.28 2.55
N ASP A 202 -16.77 -22.02 1.26
CA ASP A 202 -16.07 -22.96 0.38
C ASP A 202 -14.57 -23.02 0.70
N ASP A 203 -14.03 -24.23 0.79
CA ASP A 203 -12.59 -24.43 0.98
C ASP A 203 -11.74 -23.77 -0.12
N ALA A 204 -12.28 -23.70 -1.35
CA ALA A 204 -11.62 -23.02 -2.46
C ALA A 204 -11.50 -21.51 -2.23
N PHE A 205 -12.56 -20.88 -1.71
CA PHE A 205 -12.51 -19.48 -1.31
C PHE A 205 -11.55 -19.26 -0.16
N GLN A 206 -11.56 -20.14 0.85
CA GLN A 206 -10.66 -20.03 2.00
C GLN A 206 -9.18 -20.12 1.58
N ARG A 207 -8.82 -21.08 0.71
CA ARG A 207 -7.45 -21.18 0.15
C ARG A 207 -7.06 -19.97 -0.71
N TRP A 208 -8.03 -19.32 -1.34
CA TRP A 208 -7.79 -18.07 -2.05
C TRP A 208 -7.61 -16.88 -1.10
N ALA A 209 -8.39 -16.82 -0.02
CA ALA A 209 -8.46 -15.67 0.89
C ALA A 209 -7.27 -15.61 1.86
N ILE A 210 -6.76 -16.76 2.31
CA ILE A 210 -5.68 -16.83 3.29
C ILE A 210 -4.69 -17.96 2.98
N SER A 211 -3.45 -17.78 3.42
CA SER A 211 -2.38 -18.78 3.38
C SER A 211 -1.80 -19.00 4.76
N ASP A 212 -1.42 -20.22 5.10
CA ASP A 212 -0.71 -20.53 6.36
C ASP A 212 0.68 -19.88 6.42
N ALA A 213 1.21 -19.42 5.29
CA ALA A 213 2.44 -18.65 5.23
C ALA A 213 2.22 -17.16 5.50
N LEU A 214 0.98 -16.66 5.53
CA LEU A 214 0.68 -15.24 5.63
C LEU A 214 0.69 -14.75 7.09
N ASP A 215 1.47 -13.70 7.34
CA ASP A 215 1.40 -12.90 8.55
C ASP A 215 1.10 -11.44 8.19
N ILE A 216 -0.05 -10.94 8.63
CA ILE A 216 -0.50 -9.57 8.33
C ILE A 216 0.10 -8.62 9.37
N TRP A 217 0.78 -7.58 8.88
CA TRP A 217 1.36 -6.53 9.71
C TRP A 217 0.51 -5.27 9.71
N TYR A 218 0.01 -4.88 8.54
CA TYR A 218 -0.87 -3.73 8.43
C TYR A 218 -1.80 -3.83 7.21
N VAL A 219 -3.07 -3.47 7.39
CA VAL A 219 -4.06 -3.40 6.31
C VAL A 219 -4.91 -2.16 6.50
N ASN A 220 -4.92 -1.25 5.51
CA ASN A 220 -5.80 -0.09 5.58
C ASN A 220 -6.12 0.52 4.20
N VAL A 221 -7.18 1.31 4.14
CA VAL A 221 -7.66 2.02 2.95
C VAL A 221 -7.40 3.51 3.14
N PHE A 222 -6.80 4.12 2.12
CA PHE A 222 -6.46 5.54 2.11
C PHE A 222 -7.13 6.26 0.95
N GLY A 223 -7.52 7.51 1.19
CA GLY A 223 -8.04 8.42 0.18
C GLY A 223 -7.02 9.50 -0.12
N ARG A 224 -6.88 9.90 -1.38
CA ARG A 224 -5.94 10.94 -1.79
C ARG A 224 -6.33 12.29 -1.16
N VAL A 225 -5.36 12.99 -0.59
CA VAL A 225 -5.51 14.39 -0.18
C VAL A 225 -5.52 15.24 -1.45
N ALA A 226 -6.45 16.20 -1.54
CA ALA A 226 -6.49 17.09 -2.69
C ALA A 226 -5.14 17.82 -2.84
N PRO A 227 -4.62 17.97 -4.08
CA PRO A 227 -3.40 18.73 -4.32
C PRO A 227 -3.53 20.17 -3.83
#